data_AF-A0A821ISC3-F1
#
_entry.id   AF-A0A821ISC3-F1
#
_cell.length_a   1.000
_cell.length_b   1.000
_cell.length_c   1.000
_cell.angle_alpha   90.00
_cell.angle_beta   90.00
_cell.angle_gamma   90.00
#
_symmetry.space_group_name_H-M   'P 1'
#
loop_
_entity.id
_entity.type
_entity.pdbx_description
1 polymer ?
#
loop_
_entity_poly.entity_id
_entity_poly.type
_entity_poly.pdbx_seq_one_letter_code
_entity_poly.pdbx_strand_id
1 'polypeptide(L)'
;MNDGVCVLSDVHFTQNKVTCIYQNGFSGPKYQFRHTNISITFRKVTIPSIIFVHFIEGFDKNEYKVTLPIRTTTFKKIPVYQDSVIIYRNAPFHILFAELNKNYYLILLQEKRIRSGRISTEVIPSHRCLSVNELFDTSFLSLHILRRIKYYHIPCQERSNL
;
A
#
# COMPACT_ATOMS: atom_id res chain seq x y z
N MET A 1 3.63 -4.03 -29.78
CA MET A 1 4.22 -5.10 -28.95
C MET A 1 5.12 -4.37 -27.98
N ASN A 2 4.80 -4.33 -26.69
CA ASN A 2 5.35 -3.30 -25.79
C ASN A 2 6.75 -3.69 -25.29
N ASP A 3 7.79 -3.15 -25.94
CA ASP A 3 9.15 -2.72 -25.51
C ASP A 3 9.87 -3.36 -24.30
N GLY A 4 9.52 -4.55 -23.86
CA GLY A 4 10.28 -5.25 -22.84
C GLY A 4 11.38 -6.15 -23.42
N VAL A 5 12.53 -6.19 -22.73
CA VAL A 5 13.72 -6.92 -23.19
C VAL A 5 13.77 -8.28 -22.51
N CYS A 6 13.75 -9.36 -23.29
CA CYS A 6 13.95 -10.71 -22.76
C CYS A 6 15.38 -11.15 -23.01
N VAL A 7 16.09 -11.51 -21.93
CA VAL A 7 17.47 -12.00 -21.96
C VAL A 7 17.48 -13.50 -21.69
N LEU A 8 18.34 -14.22 -22.39
CA LEU A 8 18.60 -15.63 -22.09
C LEU A 8 19.33 -15.71 -20.74
N SER A 9 18.80 -16.47 -19.78
CA SER A 9 19.58 -16.82 -18.59
C SER A 9 20.74 -17.74 -18.99
N ASP A 10 21.88 -17.56 -18.32
CA ASP A 10 23.18 -18.15 -18.64
C ASP A 10 23.17 -19.59 -19.15
N VAL A 11 24.05 -19.81 -20.13
CA VAL A 11 24.20 -20.99 -21.00
C VAL A 11 24.67 -22.26 -20.26
N HIS A 12 24.76 -22.23 -18.92
CA HIS A 12 25.31 -23.33 -18.11
C HIS A 12 24.27 -24.25 -17.47
N PHE A 13 22.97 -23.97 -17.59
CA PHE A 13 21.91 -24.90 -17.17
C PHE A 13 21.09 -25.35 -18.38
N THR A 14 20.89 -26.65 -18.50
CA THR A 14 20.26 -27.42 -19.60
C THR A 14 18.76 -27.14 -19.82
N GLN A 15 18.28 -25.95 -19.45
CA GLN A 15 16.92 -25.49 -19.70
C GLN A 15 16.98 -24.04 -20.20
N ASN A 16 16.60 -23.82 -21.45
CA ASN A 16 16.45 -22.51 -22.09
C ASN A 16 15.44 -21.62 -21.32
N LYS A 17 15.84 -21.08 -20.17
CA LYS A 17 15.03 -20.18 -19.36
C LYS A 17 15.24 -18.75 -19.84
N VAL A 18 14.30 -18.27 -20.65
CA VAL A 18 14.23 -16.87 -21.04
C VAL A 18 13.74 -16.06 -19.83
N THR A 19 14.54 -15.08 -19.41
CA THR A 19 14.17 -14.14 -18.35
C THR A 19 13.79 -12.81 -18.98
N CYS A 20 12.54 -12.39 -18.80
CA CYS A 20 12.08 -11.11 -19.31
C CYS A 20 12.26 -10.00 -18.26
N ILE A 21 12.89 -8.91 -18.67
CA ILE A 21 13.03 -7.68 -17.89
C ILE A 21 11.75 -6.87 -18.09
N TYR A 22 10.94 -6.77 -17.03
CA TYR A 22 9.65 -6.11 -17.09
C TYR A 22 9.80 -4.59 -17.11
N GLN A 23 9.16 -3.91 -18.08
CA GLN A 23 8.94 -2.48 -17.96
C GLN A 23 8.01 -2.18 -16.77
N ASN A 24 8.30 -1.10 -16.05
CA ASN A 24 7.50 -0.66 -14.90
C ASN A 24 6.01 -0.57 -15.27
N GLY A 25 5.16 -1.28 -14.53
CA GLY A 25 3.70 -1.23 -14.69
C GLY A 25 3.08 -2.30 -15.56
N PHE A 26 3.85 -3.28 -16.04
CA PHE A 26 3.33 -4.45 -16.76
C PHE A 26 3.97 -5.75 -16.27
N SER A 27 3.23 -6.86 -16.34
CA SER A 27 3.75 -8.20 -16.07
C SER A 27 3.13 -9.26 -16.99
N GLY A 28 3.69 -10.47 -16.94
CA GLY A 28 3.23 -11.65 -17.69
C GLY A 28 4.08 -11.94 -18.93
N PRO A 29 3.95 -13.14 -19.52
CA PRO A 29 4.81 -13.60 -20.62
C PRO A 29 4.79 -12.68 -21.85
N LYS A 30 3.68 -11.95 -22.04
CA LYS A 30 3.48 -11.02 -23.15
C LYS A 30 3.16 -9.58 -22.69
N TYR A 31 3.56 -9.20 -21.46
CA TYR A 31 3.21 -7.88 -20.88
C TYR A 31 1.70 -7.62 -20.77
N GLN A 32 0.89 -8.69 -20.71
CA GLN A 32 -0.57 -8.58 -20.77
C GLN A 32 -1.21 -8.03 -19.50
N PHE A 33 -0.53 -8.15 -18.35
CA PHE A 33 -1.09 -7.74 -17.06
C PHE A 33 -0.66 -6.32 -16.74
N ARG A 34 -1.59 -5.38 -16.92
CA ARG A 34 -1.39 -3.97 -16.57
C ARG A 34 -1.52 -3.77 -15.07
N HIS A 35 -0.50 -3.22 -14.45
CA HIS A 35 -0.53 -2.87 -13.04
C HIS A 35 -1.34 -1.59 -12.82
N THR A 36 -1.95 -1.48 -11.65
CA THR A 36 -2.49 -0.21 -11.16
C THR A 36 -1.33 0.75 -10.92
N ASN A 37 -1.39 1.91 -11.57
CA ASN A 37 -0.45 3.01 -11.36
C ASN A 37 -1.03 3.92 -10.28
N ILE A 38 -0.30 4.07 -9.18
CA ILE A 38 -0.68 4.87 -8.03
C ILE A 38 0.31 6.02 -7.91
N SER A 39 -0.14 7.22 -8.24
CA SER A 39 0.60 8.46 -8.04
C SER A 39 0.26 9.03 -6.68
N ILE A 40 1.26 9.15 -5.81
CA ILE A 40 1.13 9.71 -4.46
C ILE A 40 1.87 11.03 -4.45
N THR A 41 1.17 12.11 -4.16
CA THR A 41 1.75 13.46 -4.05
C THR A 41 1.90 13.85 -2.58
N PHE A 42 3.01 14.49 -2.21
CA PHE A 42 3.29 14.94 -0.85
C PHE A 42 2.98 16.42 -0.72
N ARG A 43 2.09 16.79 0.20
CA ARG A 43 1.68 18.19 0.39
C ARG A 43 1.79 18.58 1.86
N LYS A 44 2.57 19.61 2.15
CA LYS A 44 2.78 20.15 3.51
C LYS A 44 3.22 19.10 4.53
N VAL A 45 4.00 18.11 4.08
CA VAL A 45 4.59 17.06 4.92
C VAL A 45 6.08 16.96 4.66
N THR A 46 6.85 16.55 5.66
CA THR A 46 8.28 16.29 5.51
C THR A 46 8.49 15.02 4.70
N ILE A 47 9.08 15.14 3.51
CA ILE A 47 9.29 14.02 2.59
C ILE A 47 10.55 13.24 3.01
N PRO A 48 10.44 11.95 3.38
CA PRO A 48 11.58 11.10 3.70
C PRO A 48 12.25 10.55 2.43
N SER A 49 13.45 9.99 2.55
CA SER A 49 14.13 9.33 1.43
C SER A 49 13.44 8.03 0.99
N ILE A 50 12.64 7.41 1.87
CA ILE A 50 11.91 6.16 1.64
C ILE A 50 10.49 6.31 2.18
N ILE A 51 9.52 5.89 1.39
CA ILE A 51 8.13 5.70 1.81
C ILE A 51 7.82 4.20 1.83
N PHE A 52 7.05 3.77 2.83
CA PHE A 52 6.40 2.47 2.82
C PHE A 52 4.93 2.64 2.48
N VAL A 53 4.39 1.74 1.67
CA VAL A 53 2.99 1.76 1.27
C VAL A 53 2.36 0.42 1.58
N HIS A 54 1.32 0.46 2.40
CA HIS A 54 0.61 -0.71 2.89
C HIS A 54 -0.72 -0.84 2.19
N PHE A 55 -0.90 -1.97 1.53
CA PHE A 55 -2.12 -2.37 0.86
C PHE A 55 -2.85 -3.35 1.76
N ILE A 56 -4.12 -3.07 2.07
CA ILE A 56 -4.99 -3.99 2.79
C ILE A 56 -6.14 -4.39 1.88
N GLU A 57 -6.31 -5.69 1.72
CA GLU A 57 -7.44 -6.30 1.05
C GLU A 57 -8.36 -6.88 2.12
N GLY A 58 -9.56 -6.29 2.31
CA GLY A 58 -10.39 -6.60 3.47
C GLY A 58 -11.79 -7.12 3.20
N PHE A 59 -12.34 -7.00 1.99
CA PHE A 59 -13.77 -7.26 1.77
C PHE A 59 -14.04 -7.72 0.33
N ASP A 60 -14.47 -8.96 0.14
CA ASP A 60 -15.19 -9.33 -1.08
C ASP A 60 -16.66 -9.49 -0.70
N LYS A 61 -17.50 -8.48 -1.01
CA LYS A 61 -18.95 -8.57 -0.77
C LYS A 61 -19.62 -9.63 -1.65
N ASN A 62 -18.96 -10.07 -2.72
CA ASN A 62 -19.52 -10.98 -3.71
C ASN A 62 -19.10 -12.44 -3.50
N GLU A 63 -18.13 -12.71 -2.63
CA GLU A 63 -17.83 -14.06 -2.16
C GLU A 63 -18.48 -14.27 -0.80
N TYR A 64 -19.31 -15.31 -0.67
CA TYR A 64 -19.84 -15.83 0.60
C TYR A 64 -18.73 -16.35 1.56
N LYS A 65 -17.48 -15.90 1.39
CA LYS A 65 -16.31 -16.22 2.19
C LYS A 65 -15.82 -14.97 2.90
N VAL A 66 -15.92 -14.98 4.23
CA VAL A 66 -15.15 -14.07 5.07
C VAL A 66 -13.67 -14.43 4.89
N THR A 67 -12.95 -13.63 4.11
CA THR A 67 -11.50 -13.74 3.99
C THR A 67 -10.85 -12.87 5.06
N LEU A 68 -9.79 -13.40 5.69
CA LEU A 68 -8.98 -12.60 6.61
C LEU A 68 -8.34 -11.45 5.84
N PRO A 69 -8.29 -10.23 6.41
CA PRO A 69 -7.68 -9.11 5.72
C PRO A 69 -6.20 -9.38 5.46
N ILE A 70 -5.79 -9.28 4.20
CA ILE A 70 -4.41 -9.50 3.79
C ILE A 70 -3.71 -8.14 3.68
N ARG A 71 -2.63 -7.98 4.46
CA ARG A 71 -1.76 -6.80 4.38
C ARG A 71 -0.50 -7.15 3.59
N THR A 72 -0.18 -6.33 2.60
CA THR A 72 1.09 -6.38 1.88
C THR A 72 1.73 -5.00 1.86
N THR A 73 3.05 -4.95 2.03
CA THR A 73 3.80 -3.69 2.08
C THR A 73 4.79 -3.64 0.92
N THR A 74 4.91 -2.49 0.30
CA THR A 74 6.01 -2.16 -0.60
C THR A 74 6.73 -0.92 -0.11
N PHE A 75 7.93 -0.68 -0.60
CA PHE A 75 8.66 0.56 -0.32
C PHE A 75 9.15 1.18 -1.62
N LYS A 76 9.35 2.49 -1.60
CA LYS A 76 9.91 3.22 -2.73
C LYS A 76 10.86 4.29 -2.22
N LYS A 77 12.02 4.39 -2.87
CA LYS A 77 12.93 5.52 -2.66
C LYS A 77 12.34 6.75 -3.34
N ILE A 78 12.36 7.88 -2.66
CA ILE A 78 11.92 9.17 -3.18
C ILE A 78 13.19 9.94 -3.59
N PRO A 79 13.35 10.27 -4.88
CA PRO A 79 14.46 11.11 -5.33
C PRO A 79 14.42 12.49 -4.66
N VAL A 80 15.60 13.10 -4.51
CA VAL A 80 15.72 14.46 -3.94
C VAL A 80 14.96 15.43 -4.84
N TYR A 81 14.27 16.40 -4.23
CA TYR A 81 13.46 17.42 -4.89
C TYR A 81 12.23 16.89 -5.67
N GLN A 82 11.80 15.65 -5.44
CA GLN A 82 10.50 15.17 -5.92
C GLN A 82 9.43 15.28 -4.84
N ASP A 83 8.27 15.79 -5.24
CA ASP A 83 7.07 15.94 -4.42
C ASP A 83 6.06 14.81 -4.66
N SER A 84 6.41 13.82 -5.47
CA SER A 84 5.52 12.73 -5.82
C SER A 84 6.29 11.44 -6.08
N VAL A 85 5.57 10.32 -5.97
CA VAL A 85 6.10 9.00 -6.22
C VAL A 85 5.06 8.13 -6.91
N ILE A 86 5.52 7.27 -7.82
CA ILE A 86 4.68 6.31 -8.53
C ILE A 86 4.97 4.90 -8.02
N ILE A 87 3.89 4.19 -7.69
CA ILE A 87 3.90 2.79 -7.27
C ILE A 87 3.04 1.98 -8.23
N TYR A 88 3.57 0.84 -8.64
CA TYR A 88 2.86 -0.12 -9.49
C TYR A 88 2.39 -1.29 -8.65
N ARG A 89 1.11 -1.62 -8.78
CA ARG A 89 0.48 -2.69 -8.01
C ARG A 89 -0.28 -3.63 -8.94
N ASN A 90 0.09 -4.90 -8.94
CA ASN A 90 -0.52 -5.95 -9.75
C ASN A 90 -1.63 -6.74 -9.03
N ALA A 91 -1.78 -6.52 -7.72
CA ALA A 91 -2.76 -7.21 -6.88
C ALA A 91 -3.81 -6.22 -6.36
N PRO A 92 -5.06 -6.66 -6.17
CA PRO A 92 -6.13 -5.84 -5.61
C PRO A 92 -5.83 -5.29 -4.22
N PHE A 93 -6.63 -4.29 -3.82
CA PHE A 93 -6.67 -3.74 -2.48
C PHE A 93 -7.93 -2.88 -2.28
N HIS A 94 -8.27 -2.63 -1.00
CA HIS A 94 -9.40 -1.79 -0.58
C HIS A 94 -8.94 -0.58 0.24
N ILE A 95 -7.84 -0.72 0.98
CA ILE A 95 -7.30 0.34 1.81
C ILE A 95 -5.82 0.53 1.48
N LEU A 96 -5.41 1.78 1.43
CA LEU A 96 -4.04 2.19 1.16
C LEU A 96 -3.55 3.14 2.25
N PHE A 97 -2.47 2.76 2.93
CA PHE A 97 -1.75 3.62 3.85
C PHE A 97 -0.37 3.96 3.31
N ALA A 98 0.06 5.19 3.54
CA ALA A 98 1.44 5.63 3.40
C ALA A 98 2.07 5.76 4.79
N GLU A 99 3.25 5.17 4.97
CA GLU A 99 4.07 5.35 6.17
C GLU A 99 5.29 6.21 5.83
N LEU A 100 5.39 7.35 6.51
CA LEU A 100 6.48 8.33 6.40
C LEU A 100 6.97 8.67 7.79
N ASN A 101 8.27 8.46 8.07
CA ASN A 101 8.88 8.77 9.38
C ASN A 101 8.08 8.16 10.56
N LYS A 102 7.64 6.91 10.45
CA LYS A 102 6.79 6.19 11.44
C LYS A 102 5.38 6.76 11.66
N ASN A 103 4.96 7.74 10.86
CA ASN A 103 3.59 8.23 10.84
C ASN A 103 2.82 7.54 9.71
N TYR A 104 1.59 7.13 10.01
CA TYR A 104 0.69 6.49 9.06
C TYR A 104 -0.32 7.51 8.52
N TYR A 105 -0.56 7.49 7.22
CA TYR A 105 -1.51 8.35 6.54
C TYR A 105 -2.48 7.49 5.73
N LEU A 106 -3.77 7.68 5.95
CA LEU A 106 -4.79 7.05 5.12
C LEU A 106 -4.90 7.82 3.80
N ILE A 107 -4.49 7.20 2.70
CA ILE A 107 -4.45 7.88 1.39
C ILE A 107 -5.50 7.34 0.41
N LEU A 108 -6.05 6.16 0.65
CA LEU A 108 -7.19 5.67 -0.12
C LEU A 108 -8.03 4.71 0.70
N LEU A 109 -9.34 4.90 0.65
CA LEU A 109 -10.34 3.95 1.12
C LEU A 109 -11.37 3.77 0.01
N GLN A 110 -11.64 2.53 -0.38
CA GLN A 110 -12.62 2.24 -1.41
C GLN A 110 -13.38 0.95 -1.14
N GLU A 111 -14.66 0.97 -1.48
CA GLU A 111 -15.56 -0.17 -1.29
C GLU A 111 -15.40 -1.23 -2.37
N LYS A 112 -15.05 -0.83 -3.60
CA LYS A 112 -14.86 -1.74 -4.74
C LYS A 112 -13.39 -2.09 -4.95
N ARG A 113 -13.12 -3.37 -5.21
CA ARG A 113 -11.80 -3.89 -5.56
C ARG A 113 -11.25 -3.25 -6.84
N ILE A 114 -10.14 -2.51 -6.75
CA ILE A 114 -9.41 -2.06 -7.95
C ILE A 114 -8.64 -3.25 -8.55
N ARG A 115 -8.92 -3.55 -9.82
CA ARG A 115 -8.23 -4.60 -10.58
C ARG A 115 -7.08 -4.03 -11.43
N SER A 116 -7.30 -2.90 -12.09
CA SER A 116 -6.28 -2.12 -12.81
C SER A 116 -6.79 -0.71 -13.06
N GLY A 117 -5.91 0.30 -12.98
CA GLY A 117 -6.30 1.71 -13.16
C GLY A 117 -5.17 2.70 -12.93
N ARG A 118 -5.49 3.99 -13.08
CA ARG A 118 -4.65 5.10 -12.64
C ARG A 118 -5.30 5.73 -11.42
N ILE A 119 -4.60 5.76 -10.30
CA ILE A 119 -5.03 6.37 -9.05
C ILE A 119 -4.11 7.56 -8.80
N SER A 120 -4.70 8.71 -8.53
CA SER A 120 -3.97 9.87 -8.02
C SER A 120 -4.45 10.14 -6.60
N THR A 121 -3.53 10.20 -5.66
CA THR A 121 -3.82 10.46 -4.25
C THR A 121 -2.72 11.34 -3.64
N GLU A 122 -2.92 11.80 -2.42
CA GLU A 122 -2.03 12.69 -1.71
C GLU A 122 -1.85 12.30 -0.24
N VAL A 123 -0.64 12.55 0.25
CA VAL A 123 -0.31 12.57 1.67
C VAL A 123 -0.40 14.00 2.14
N ILE A 124 -1.39 14.29 2.98
CA ILE A 124 -1.59 15.58 3.65
C ILE A 124 -1.67 15.38 5.17
N PRO A 125 -1.35 16.42 5.97
CA PRO A 125 -1.35 16.31 7.43
C PRO A 125 -2.69 15.86 8.04
N SER A 126 -3.82 16.28 7.45
CA SER A 126 -5.16 15.89 7.92
C SER A 126 -5.50 14.42 7.70
N HIS A 127 -4.75 13.71 6.85
CA HIS A 127 -4.91 12.27 6.64
C HIS A 127 -4.08 11.43 7.62
N ARG A 128 -3.31 12.06 8.52
CA ARG A 128 -2.48 11.34 9.49
C ARG A 128 -3.36 10.60 10.48
N CYS A 129 -3.16 9.29 10.57
CA CYS A 129 -3.78 8.46 11.58
C CYS A 129 -3.07 8.65 12.93
N LEU A 130 -3.85 8.83 13.98
CA LEU A 130 -3.34 8.85 15.35
C LEU A 130 -2.86 7.44 15.73
N SER A 131 -1.71 7.38 16.40
CA SER A 131 -1.22 6.13 16.98
C SER A 131 -2.03 5.72 18.20
N VAL A 132 -1.95 4.44 18.57
CA VAL A 132 -2.59 3.93 19.80
C VAL A 132 -2.10 4.70 21.03
N ASN A 133 -0.84 5.14 21.02
CA ASN A 133 -0.28 5.93 22.12
C ASN A 133 -0.84 7.35 22.22
N GLU A 134 -1.37 7.89 21.13
CA GLU A 134 -2.04 9.20 21.12
C GLU A 134 -3.54 9.09 21.41
N LEU A 135 -4.12 7.91 21.18
CA LEU A 135 -5.54 7.66 21.39
C LEU A 135 -5.87 7.24 22.82
N PHE A 136 -4.94 6.59 23.53
CA PHE A 136 -5.20 5.97 24.82
C PHE A 136 -4.15 6.33 25.88
N ASP A 137 -4.58 6.33 27.14
CA ASP A 137 -3.70 6.58 28.29
C ASP A 137 -2.67 5.47 28.50
N THR A 138 -1.59 5.80 29.19
CA THR A 138 -0.49 4.87 29.51
C THR A 138 -0.96 3.63 30.29
N SER A 139 -1.95 3.78 31.17
CA SER A 139 -2.57 2.67 31.90
C SER A 139 -3.20 1.65 30.95
N PHE A 140 -3.90 2.12 29.91
CA PHE A 140 -4.48 1.26 28.88
C PHE A 140 -3.41 0.58 28.02
N LEU A 141 -2.35 1.32 27.67
CA LEU A 141 -1.23 0.78 26.89
C LEU A 141 -0.50 -0.36 27.61
N SER A 142 -0.53 -0.37 28.94
CA SER A 142 0.04 -1.46 29.77
C SER A 142 -0.75 -2.77 29.69
N LEU A 143 -2.00 -2.74 29.22
CA LEU A 143 -2.83 -3.94 29.09
C LEU A 143 -2.29 -4.88 28.00
N HIS A 144 -2.49 -6.18 28.21
CA HIS A 144 -2.19 -7.19 27.20
C HIS A 144 -2.93 -6.89 25.88
N ILE A 145 -2.28 -7.14 24.72
CA ILE A 145 -2.80 -6.79 23.39
C ILE A 145 -4.22 -7.30 23.13
N LEU A 146 -4.54 -8.53 23.57
CA LEU A 146 -5.88 -9.12 23.44
C LEU A 146 -6.96 -8.36 24.23
N ARG A 147 -6.60 -7.72 25.34
CA ARG A 147 -7.50 -6.84 26.08
C ARG A 147 -7.66 -5.51 25.35
N ARG A 148 -6.55 -4.92 24.88
CA ARG A 148 -6.55 -3.65 24.15
C ARG A 148 -7.45 -3.69 22.90
N ILE A 149 -7.39 -4.77 22.12
CA ILE A 149 -8.20 -4.92 20.89
C ILE A 149 -9.70 -4.75 21.16
N LYS A 150 -10.20 -5.18 22.32
CA LYS A 150 -11.63 -5.04 22.67
C LYS A 150 -12.09 -3.59 22.75
N TYR A 151 -11.19 -2.65 22.98
CA TYR A 151 -11.51 -1.24 23.24
C TYR A 151 -11.09 -0.30 22.11
N TYR A 152 -10.49 -0.80 21.02
CA TYR A 152 -10.07 0.04 19.89
C TYR A 152 -11.21 0.76 19.17
N HIS A 153 -12.46 0.32 19.37
CA HIS A 153 -13.64 1.00 18.84
C HIS A 153 -14.07 2.23 19.66
N ILE A 154 -13.64 2.36 20.92
CA ILE A 154 -14.10 3.42 21.84
C ILE A 154 -13.75 4.82 21.33
N PRO A 155 -12.51 5.12 20.89
CA PRO A 155 -12.19 6.46 20.41
C PRO A 155 -13.10 6.91 19.27
N CYS A 156 -13.49 5.99 18.37
CA CYS A 156 -14.40 6.29 17.26
C CYS A 156 -15.84 6.60 17.72
N GLN A 157 -16.24 6.14 18.90
CA GLN A 157 -17.54 6.47 19.49
C GLN A 157 -17.52 7.81 20.22
N GLU A 158 -16.44 8.10 20.93
CA GLU A 158 -16.30 9.29 21.76
C GLU A 158 -15.88 10.53 20.97
N ARG A 159 -15.17 10.35 19.85
CA ARG A 159 -14.61 11.42 19.03
C ARG A 159 -15.13 11.27 17.61
N SER A 160 -16.21 12.00 17.31
CA SER A 160 -16.83 12.04 15.98
C SER A 160 -15.97 12.68 14.90
N ASN A 161 -14.87 13.33 15.28
CA ASN A 161 -13.92 14.00 14.40
C ASN A 161 -12.63 13.20 14.13
N LEU A 162 -12.59 11.92 14.52
CA LEU A 162 -11.52 10.97 14.15
C LEU A 162 -11.72 10.37 12.76
#